data_AF-A0A6G7SQ93-F1
#
_entry.id   AF-A0A6G7SQ93-F1
#
_cell.length_a   1.000
_cell.length_b   1.000
_cell.length_c   1.000
_cell.angle_alpha   90.00
_cell.angle_beta   90.00
_cell.angle_gamma   90.00
#
_symmetry.space_group_name_H-M   'P 1'
#
loop_
_entity.id
_entity.type
_entity.pdbx_description
1 polymer ?
#
loop_
_entity_poly.entity_id
_entity_poly.type
_entity_poly.pdbx_seq_one_letter_code
_entity_poly.pdbx_strand_id
1 'polypeptide(L)'
;MPGPAAADGPHGIDDLRPGAHAAEPAEPADSESRLDRRGVQFLPRREVPEPPEVSALSWMVTDLTDGKVLAAKDAHRPLPPASTLKTLFALTVLPKFSQGAVHTVSLEDLSGIEAGSSLAGLKEDMPYQVADLWHGVFLSSGSDAVHTLAGMNGGWRKTIDDMQETARRLGARDTRVESADGFDTPGQVSSAYDLSLFGQAGLTDPDFAHFASTKWAELPQDGGSDAFTLQNTNRLLVGSRGVRPYDGLIGVKNGYTTHAGNTLIAAARRDGRTLLVTLMNPQSGGRNAVYEETRDLLDWGFEAAPRAAAVGVLPTMAPGERTGEPRPVAHRPGSVAHRPRSVPLHKAGVAAQPDGERLTRYRWFLPAAGAVGLIAVAGLGTVLWRRRRTVRESPSGGSESA
;
A
#
# COMPACT_ATOMS: atom_id res chain seq x y z
N MET A 1 36.63 2.26 79.79
CA MET A 1 36.33 3.66 80.18
C MET A 1 37.04 4.57 79.20
N PRO A 2 36.38 5.54 78.54
CA PRO A 2 34.94 5.88 78.58
C PRO A 2 34.21 5.54 77.25
N GLY A 3 32.86 5.43 77.32
CA GLY A 3 31.96 5.63 76.17
C GLY A 3 31.63 7.13 76.01
N PRO A 4 30.54 7.56 75.31
CA PRO A 4 29.47 6.76 74.70
C PRO A 4 29.05 7.18 73.26
N ALA A 5 28.25 6.29 72.64
CA ALA A 5 27.00 6.46 71.88
C ALA A 5 26.68 7.67 70.95
N ALA A 6 25.83 7.32 69.97
CA ALA A 6 24.89 8.11 69.15
C ALA A 6 25.43 8.61 67.79
N ALA A 7 24.74 8.47 66.66
CA ALA A 7 23.46 7.84 66.33
C ALA A 7 23.40 7.60 64.81
N ASP A 8 22.63 6.60 64.40
CA ASP A 8 22.15 6.41 63.03
C ASP A 8 21.25 7.57 62.59
N GLY A 9 21.36 7.94 61.31
CA GLY A 9 20.45 8.88 60.65
C GLY A 9 20.85 9.07 59.18
N PRO A 10 19.98 8.71 58.21
CA PRO A 10 20.37 8.48 56.82
C PRO A 10 20.43 9.78 56.03
N HIS A 11 21.23 9.76 54.95
CA HIS A 11 21.37 10.70 53.83
C HIS A 11 22.79 11.28 53.72
N GLY A 12 23.52 10.81 52.70
CA GLY A 12 24.54 11.66 52.09
C GLY A 12 25.71 10.95 51.42
N ILE A 13 25.57 10.74 50.11
CA ILE A 13 26.58 10.96 49.05
C ILE A 13 27.90 10.17 49.08
N ASP A 14 27.87 9.10 48.27
CA ASP A 14 28.77 8.78 47.15
C ASP A 14 30.29 8.65 47.37
N ASP A 15 30.69 7.38 47.42
CA ASP A 15 32.04 6.85 47.31
C ASP A 15 32.61 7.07 45.89
N LEU A 16 33.74 7.76 45.83
CA LEU A 16 34.56 7.98 44.64
C LEU A 16 35.38 6.71 44.35
N ARG A 17 35.10 5.99 43.25
CA ARG A 17 36.13 5.19 42.56
C ARG A 17 36.02 5.26 41.02
N PRO A 18 37.14 5.50 40.32
CA PRO A 18 37.21 5.53 38.86
C PRO A 18 37.40 4.11 38.31
N GLY A 19 36.44 3.65 37.50
CA GLY A 19 36.47 2.36 36.82
C GLY A 19 35.97 2.51 35.41
N ALA A 20 36.82 2.16 34.45
CA ALA A 20 36.62 2.34 33.03
C ALA A 20 35.42 1.55 32.50
N HIS A 21 34.35 2.25 32.17
CA HIS A 21 33.55 1.94 31.00
C HIS A 21 33.79 3.08 30.02
N ALA A 22 34.59 2.80 28.99
CA ALA A 22 34.61 3.64 27.80
C ALA A 22 33.18 3.66 27.27
N ALA A 23 32.45 4.72 27.61
CA ALA A 23 31.22 5.05 26.92
C ALA A 23 31.57 5.11 25.44
N GLU A 24 30.90 4.30 24.62
CA GLU A 24 30.87 4.55 23.19
C GLU A 24 30.54 6.04 22.99
N PRO A 25 31.21 6.74 22.06
CA PRO A 25 30.91 8.14 21.82
C PRO A 25 29.42 8.23 21.51
N ALA A 26 28.67 8.93 22.37
CA ALA A 26 27.31 9.33 22.05
C ALA A 26 27.37 9.98 20.68
N GLU A 27 26.66 9.40 19.70
CA GLU A 27 26.66 9.93 18.34
C GLU A 27 26.29 11.41 18.41
N PRO A 28 27.04 12.30 17.71
CA PRO A 28 26.80 13.71 17.81
C PRO A 28 25.34 14.00 17.44
N ALA A 29 24.67 14.77 18.29
CA ALA A 29 23.27 15.19 18.19
C ALA A 29 22.99 16.16 17.02
N ASP A 30 23.70 15.99 15.91
CA ASP A 30 23.64 16.78 14.68
C ASP A 30 23.73 15.81 13.48
N SER A 31 22.64 15.10 13.20
CA SER A 31 22.47 14.46 11.89
C SER A 31 21.16 14.93 11.31
N GLU A 32 21.20 15.98 10.49
CA GLU A 32 20.09 16.32 9.61
C GLU A 32 19.58 15.04 8.93
N SER A 33 18.26 14.83 8.99
CA SER A 33 17.60 13.73 8.30
C SER A 33 18.09 13.65 6.85
N ARG A 34 18.51 12.47 6.41
CA ARG A 34 18.93 12.24 5.03
C ARG A 34 17.75 11.90 4.11
N LEU A 35 16.53 11.77 4.65
CA LEU A 35 15.36 11.29 3.91
C LEU A 35 14.95 12.22 2.75
N ASP A 36 15.30 13.51 2.83
CA ASP A 36 15.08 14.49 1.76
C ASP A 36 16.06 14.36 0.58
N ARG A 37 17.09 13.53 0.72
CA ARG A 37 18.13 13.35 -0.31
C ARG A 37 17.70 12.29 -1.33
N ARG A 38 18.16 12.50 -2.58
CA ARG A 38 17.92 11.57 -3.69
C ARG A 38 18.83 10.35 -3.64
N GLY A 39 18.37 9.26 -4.26
CA GLY A 39 19.09 8.00 -4.32
C GLY A 39 19.13 7.27 -2.98
N VAL A 40 19.95 6.23 -2.90
CA VAL A 40 20.06 5.39 -1.71
C VAL A 40 20.75 6.16 -0.58
N GLN A 41 20.05 6.28 0.55
CA GLN A 41 20.55 6.81 1.80
C GLN A 41 20.81 5.64 2.75
N PHE A 42 22.07 5.48 3.10
CA PHE A 42 22.59 4.52 4.06
C PHE A 42 23.84 5.13 4.70
N LEU A 43 24.12 4.78 5.95
CA LEU A 43 25.30 5.22 6.69
C LEU A 43 26.24 4.02 6.86
N PRO A 44 27.31 3.91 6.05
CA PRO A 44 28.22 2.77 6.10
C PRO A 44 28.84 2.58 7.47
N ARG A 45 28.82 1.33 7.95
CA ARG A 45 29.53 0.87 9.15
C ARG A 45 30.24 -0.43 8.83
N ARG A 46 31.42 -0.65 9.41
CA ARG A 46 32.31 -1.78 9.08
C ARG A 46 31.62 -3.15 9.12
N GLU A 47 30.63 -3.30 9.99
CA GLU A 47 29.96 -4.57 10.29
C GLU A 47 28.52 -4.64 9.76
N VAL A 48 28.11 -3.67 8.94
CA VAL A 48 26.78 -3.61 8.33
C VAL A 48 26.96 -3.67 6.81
N PRO A 49 26.45 -4.71 6.13
CA PRO A 49 26.52 -4.78 4.67
C PRO A 49 25.72 -3.63 4.03
N GLU A 50 26.09 -3.26 2.82
CA GLU A 50 25.28 -2.30 2.04
C GLU A 50 23.87 -2.89 1.77
N PRO A 51 22.83 -2.05 1.72
CA PRO A 51 21.50 -2.50 1.32
C PRO A 51 21.52 -3.16 -0.06
N PRO A 52 20.68 -4.18 -0.31
CA PRO A 52 20.61 -4.83 -1.61
C PRO A 52 20.20 -3.86 -2.71
N GLU A 53 20.74 -4.07 -3.92
CA GLU A 53 20.27 -3.34 -5.10
C GLU A 53 18.88 -3.80 -5.49
N VAL A 54 17.91 -2.88 -5.43
CA VAL A 54 16.52 -3.12 -5.80
C VAL A 54 16.06 -2.16 -6.89
N SER A 55 15.17 -2.62 -7.78
CA SER A 55 14.71 -1.85 -8.93
C SER A 55 13.65 -0.81 -8.60
N ALA A 56 13.03 -0.88 -7.41
CA ALA A 56 12.05 0.08 -6.92
C ALA A 56 12.49 1.55 -7.05
N LEU A 57 11.53 2.40 -7.45
CA LEU A 57 11.72 3.84 -7.60
C LEU A 57 11.79 4.60 -6.28
N SER A 58 11.16 4.05 -5.23
CA SER A 58 11.18 4.59 -3.87
C SER A 58 10.96 3.46 -2.86
N TRP A 59 11.72 3.46 -1.77
CA TRP A 59 11.55 2.50 -0.69
C TRP A 59 12.13 3.00 0.64
N MET A 60 11.73 2.37 1.75
CA MET A 60 12.23 2.66 3.09
C MET A 60 12.24 1.38 3.95
N VAL A 61 13.30 1.21 4.76
CA VAL A 61 13.42 0.17 5.78
C VAL A 61 13.46 0.84 7.16
N THR A 62 12.45 0.59 7.96
CA THR A 62 12.27 1.23 9.27
C THR A 62 12.23 0.19 10.37
N ASP A 63 12.99 0.42 11.42
CA ASP A 63 12.83 -0.28 12.69
C ASP A 63 11.73 0.38 13.52
N LEU A 64 10.65 -0.35 13.74
CA LEU A 64 9.50 0.17 14.48
C LEU A 64 9.71 0.12 16.00
N THR A 65 10.76 -0.53 16.51
CA THR A 65 11.04 -0.56 17.95
C THR A 65 11.42 0.83 18.47
N ASP A 66 12.16 1.61 17.70
CA ASP A 66 12.61 2.97 18.07
C ASP A 66 12.38 4.01 16.96
N GLY A 67 11.71 3.64 15.87
CA GLY A 67 11.40 4.52 14.74
C GLY A 67 12.59 4.82 13.83
N LYS A 68 13.75 4.19 14.01
CA LYS A 68 14.92 4.46 13.18
C LYS A 68 14.70 4.01 11.74
N VAL A 69 14.95 4.90 10.79
CA VAL A 69 15.06 4.53 9.38
C VAL A 69 16.49 4.07 9.13
N LEU A 70 16.66 2.80 8.77
CA LEU A 70 17.96 2.15 8.60
C LEU A 70 18.55 2.45 7.23
N ALA A 71 17.70 2.45 6.20
CA ALA A 71 18.03 2.87 4.85
C ALA A 71 16.77 3.29 4.10
N ALA A 72 16.93 4.12 3.07
CA ALA A 72 15.85 4.53 2.19
C ALA A 72 16.38 4.87 0.80
N LYS A 73 15.49 4.91 -0.21
CA LYS A 73 15.77 5.46 -1.53
C LYS A 73 14.64 6.38 -1.93
N ASP A 74 14.99 7.64 -2.21
CA ASP A 74 14.03 8.66 -2.65
C ASP A 74 12.73 8.66 -1.81
N ALA A 75 12.85 8.74 -0.48
CA ALA A 75 11.77 8.44 0.48
C ALA A 75 10.51 9.31 0.27
N HIS A 76 10.70 10.58 -0.11
CA HIS A 76 9.66 11.57 -0.37
C HIS A 76 9.27 11.69 -1.87
N ARG A 77 9.61 10.69 -2.71
CA ARG A 77 9.26 10.73 -4.14
C ARG A 77 7.75 10.61 -4.31
N PRO A 78 7.08 11.56 -5.00
CA PRO A 78 5.65 11.46 -5.26
C PRO A 78 5.38 10.36 -6.29
N LEU A 79 4.66 9.33 -5.88
CA LEU A 79 4.24 8.21 -6.71
C LEU A 79 2.77 7.84 -6.41
N PRO A 80 2.02 7.35 -7.40
CA PRO A 80 0.69 6.81 -7.13
C PRO A 80 0.78 5.63 -6.14
N PRO A 81 -0.03 5.58 -5.08
CA PRO A 81 0.10 4.58 -4.04
C PRO A 81 -0.50 3.21 -4.43
N ALA A 82 -1.44 3.18 -5.38
CA ALA A 82 -2.36 2.04 -5.53
C ALA A 82 -3.07 1.71 -4.19
N SER A 83 -3.48 0.46 -4.01
CA SER A 83 -4.22 0.02 -2.81
C SER A 83 -3.44 0.06 -1.50
N THR A 84 -2.15 0.41 -1.46
CA THR A 84 -1.50 0.69 -0.17
C THR A 84 -2.10 1.92 0.51
N LEU A 85 -2.76 2.82 -0.23
CA LEU A 85 -3.54 3.93 0.32
C LEU A 85 -4.70 3.47 1.22
N LYS A 86 -5.18 2.21 1.06
CA LYS A 86 -6.20 1.63 1.94
C LYS A 86 -5.73 1.52 3.40
N THR A 87 -4.43 1.63 3.67
CA THR A 87 -3.92 1.80 5.05
C THR A 87 -4.36 3.12 5.68
N LEU A 88 -4.32 4.23 4.93
CA LEU A 88 -4.86 5.52 5.35
C LEU A 88 -6.39 5.48 5.48
N PHE A 89 -7.07 4.80 4.56
CA PHE A 89 -8.51 4.58 4.65
C PHE A 89 -8.89 3.86 5.95
N ALA A 90 -8.19 2.77 6.29
CA ALA A 90 -8.39 2.05 7.53
C ALA A 90 -8.14 2.94 8.76
N LEU A 91 -7.04 3.68 8.82
CA LEU A 91 -6.78 4.64 9.91
C LEU A 91 -7.87 5.70 10.08
N THR A 92 -8.58 6.03 9.00
CA THR A 92 -9.63 7.05 8.99
C THR A 92 -11.00 6.51 9.39
N VAL A 93 -11.33 5.29 8.96
CA VAL A 93 -12.71 4.77 9.00
C VAL A 93 -12.86 3.62 9.99
N LEU A 94 -11.83 2.79 10.19
CA LEU A 94 -11.88 1.64 11.11
C LEU A 94 -12.36 2.02 12.52
N PRO A 95 -11.90 3.13 13.15
CA PRO A 95 -12.33 3.48 14.50
C PRO A 95 -13.79 3.94 14.63
N LYS A 96 -14.51 4.16 13.51
CA LYS A 96 -15.84 4.78 13.51
C LYS A 96 -16.97 3.78 13.71
N PHE A 97 -16.72 2.49 13.48
CA PHE A 97 -17.76 1.47 13.46
C PHE A 97 -17.35 0.27 14.30
N SER A 98 -18.31 -0.25 15.07
CA SER A 98 -18.10 -1.52 15.78
C SER A 98 -18.00 -2.66 14.78
N GLN A 99 -17.03 -3.55 14.98
CA GLN A 99 -16.78 -4.68 14.07
C GLN A 99 -17.99 -5.63 13.94
N GLY A 100 -18.81 -5.75 14.99
CA GLY A 100 -20.03 -6.57 14.99
C GLY A 100 -21.28 -5.86 14.49
N ALA A 101 -21.20 -4.56 14.14
CA ALA A 101 -22.32 -3.88 13.50
C ALA A 101 -22.59 -4.49 12.13
N VAL A 102 -23.86 -4.55 11.73
CA VAL A 102 -24.29 -5.12 10.45
C VAL A 102 -24.74 -4.00 9.52
N HIS A 103 -24.27 -4.05 8.28
CA HIS A 103 -24.71 -3.19 7.19
C HIS A 103 -25.27 -4.05 6.05
N THR A 104 -26.47 -3.72 5.58
CA THR A 104 -27.01 -4.33 4.37
C THR A 104 -26.52 -3.53 3.17
N VAL A 105 -25.71 -4.15 2.33
CA VAL A 105 -25.11 -3.50 1.15
C VAL A 105 -26.21 -3.08 0.19
N SER A 106 -26.18 -1.83 -0.24
CA SER A 106 -27.13 -1.25 -1.19
C SER A 106 -26.53 -1.16 -2.60
N LEU A 107 -27.36 -0.93 -3.62
CA LEU A 107 -26.86 -0.60 -4.96
C LEU A 107 -25.98 0.66 -4.97
N GLU A 108 -26.28 1.63 -4.11
CA GLU A 108 -25.51 2.87 -4.00
C GLU A 108 -24.09 2.59 -3.48
N ASP A 109 -23.94 1.68 -2.52
CA ASP A 109 -22.64 1.23 -2.02
C ASP A 109 -21.78 0.58 -3.11
N LEU A 110 -22.42 -0.08 -4.09
CA LEU A 110 -21.72 -0.74 -5.20
C LEU A 110 -21.59 0.17 -6.43
N SER A 111 -22.09 1.40 -6.37
CA SER A 111 -22.05 2.35 -7.46
C SER A 111 -20.70 3.07 -7.56
N GLY A 112 -20.32 3.47 -8.77
CA GLY A 112 -19.10 4.25 -9.02
C GLY A 112 -17.78 3.49 -8.85
N ILE A 113 -17.82 2.16 -8.69
CA ILE A 113 -16.61 1.34 -8.66
C ILE A 113 -16.03 1.23 -10.07
N GLU A 114 -14.78 1.64 -10.22
CA GLU A 114 -14.11 1.67 -11.53
C GLU A 114 -13.86 0.28 -12.10
N ALA A 115 -13.98 0.16 -13.42
CA ALA A 115 -13.74 -1.11 -14.11
C ALA A 115 -12.27 -1.57 -13.92
N GLY A 116 -12.10 -2.83 -13.53
CA GLY A 116 -10.78 -3.41 -13.22
C GLY A 116 -10.33 -3.24 -11.77
N SER A 117 -11.15 -2.62 -10.91
CA SER A 117 -10.95 -2.63 -9.46
C SER A 117 -10.98 -4.06 -8.90
N SER A 118 -10.21 -4.30 -7.85
CA SER A 118 -10.32 -5.55 -7.08
C SER A 118 -11.62 -5.52 -6.29
N LEU A 119 -12.30 -6.66 -6.19
CA LEU A 119 -13.57 -6.80 -5.47
C LEU A 119 -13.46 -7.91 -4.42
N ALA A 120 -14.10 -7.71 -3.27
CA ALA A 120 -14.31 -8.74 -2.26
C ALA A 120 -15.47 -9.67 -2.59
N GLY A 121 -16.35 -9.26 -3.52
CA GLY A 121 -17.50 -10.05 -3.93
C GLY A 121 -18.75 -9.75 -3.10
N LEU A 122 -18.85 -8.53 -2.57
CA LEU A 122 -20.07 -8.08 -1.88
C LEU A 122 -21.24 -8.05 -2.86
N LYS A 123 -22.45 -8.27 -2.33
CA LYS A 123 -23.69 -8.36 -3.11
C LYS A 123 -24.70 -7.37 -2.54
N GLU A 124 -25.52 -6.79 -3.41
CA GLU A 124 -26.67 -5.98 -3.01
C GLU A 124 -27.66 -6.80 -2.15
N ASP A 125 -28.36 -6.11 -1.25
CA ASP A 125 -29.37 -6.64 -0.33
C ASP A 125 -28.85 -7.69 0.66
N MET A 126 -27.53 -7.85 0.75
CA MET A 126 -26.89 -8.80 1.63
C MET A 126 -26.37 -8.13 2.91
N PRO A 127 -26.66 -8.70 4.10
CA PRO A 127 -26.10 -8.22 5.36
C PRO A 127 -24.66 -8.71 5.55
N TYR A 128 -23.77 -7.78 5.88
CA TYR A 128 -22.39 -8.08 6.25
C TYR A 128 -22.07 -7.44 7.60
N GLN A 129 -21.29 -8.12 8.44
CA GLN A 129 -20.68 -7.46 9.57
C GLN A 129 -19.61 -6.48 9.08
N VAL A 130 -19.37 -5.40 9.82
CA VAL A 130 -18.28 -4.47 9.53
C VAL A 130 -16.93 -5.20 9.47
N ALA A 131 -16.73 -6.24 10.28
CA ALA A 131 -15.56 -7.11 10.19
C ALA A 131 -15.40 -7.78 8.81
N ASP A 132 -16.50 -8.21 8.19
CA ASP A 132 -16.49 -8.83 6.85
C ASP A 132 -16.04 -7.83 5.78
N LEU A 133 -16.49 -6.57 5.90
CA LEU A 133 -16.06 -5.49 5.02
C LEU A 133 -14.54 -5.24 5.17
N TRP A 134 -14.03 -5.21 6.40
CA TRP A 134 -12.58 -5.06 6.63
C TRP A 134 -11.76 -6.27 6.15
N HIS A 135 -12.29 -7.49 6.25
CA HIS A 135 -11.69 -8.64 5.57
C HIS A 135 -11.61 -8.41 4.06
N GLY A 136 -12.66 -7.89 3.43
CA GLY A 136 -12.64 -7.49 2.02
C GLY A 136 -11.56 -6.44 1.70
N VAL A 137 -11.44 -5.40 2.52
CA VAL A 137 -10.44 -4.34 2.34
C VAL A 137 -9.01 -4.88 2.41
N PHE A 138 -8.69 -5.71 3.41
CA PHE A 138 -7.32 -6.15 3.65
C PHE A 138 -6.91 -7.38 2.82
N LEU A 139 -7.79 -8.38 2.67
CA LEU A 139 -7.41 -9.65 2.05
C LEU A 139 -7.46 -9.55 0.52
N SER A 140 -8.59 -9.15 -0.06
CA SER A 140 -8.78 -9.06 -1.51
C SER A 140 -8.52 -7.68 -2.10
N SER A 141 -8.30 -6.66 -1.25
CA SER A 141 -8.18 -5.27 -1.68
C SER A 141 -9.48 -4.71 -2.28
N GLY A 142 -10.62 -5.26 -1.86
CA GLY A 142 -11.95 -5.00 -2.42
C GLY A 142 -12.35 -3.53 -2.36
N SER A 143 -12.55 -2.90 -3.52
CA SER A 143 -13.08 -1.54 -3.64
C SER A 143 -14.58 -1.48 -3.33
N ASP A 144 -15.33 -2.57 -3.56
CA ASP A 144 -16.71 -2.73 -3.08
C ASP A 144 -16.83 -2.58 -1.55
N ALA A 145 -15.93 -3.19 -0.79
CA ALA A 145 -15.89 -3.01 0.66
C ALA A 145 -15.51 -1.58 1.07
N VAL A 146 -14.58 -0.93 0.35
CA VAL A 146 -14.23 0.47 0.60
C VAL A 146 -15.38 1.41 0.29
N HIS A 147 -16.08 1.24 -0.83
CA HIS A 147 -17.24 2.06 -1.18
C HIS A 147 -18.37 1.88 -0.16
N THR A 148 -18.65 0.65 0.28
CA THR A 148 -19.65 0.37 1.32
C THR A 148 -19.31 1.11 2.62
N LEU A 149 -18.08 0.95 3.12
CA LEU A 149 -17.62 1.63 4.34
C LEU A 149 -17.57 3.16 4.18
N ALA A 150 -17.29 3.67 2.97
CA ALA A 150 -17.35 5.09 2.66
C ALA A 150 -18.80 5.62 2.67
N GLY A 151 -19.76 4.84 2.16
CA GLY A 151 -21.19 5.12 2.26
C GLY A 151 -21.62 5.28 3.72
N MET A 152 -21.24 4.32 4.57
CA MET A 152 -21.46 4.37 6.02
C MET A 152 -20.81 5.60 6.68
N ASN A 153 -19.66 6.06 6.18
CA ASN A 153 -18.94 7.24 6.69
C ASN A 153 -19.53 8.60 6.20
N GLY A 154 -20.69 8.58 5.52
CA GLY A 154 -21.34 9.77 4.98
C GLY A 154 -20.94 10.10 3.54
N GLY A 155 -20.51 9.08 2.79
CA GLY A 155 -20.27 9.13 1.35
C GLY A 155 -18.81 9.30 0.94
N TRP A 156 -18.57 9.09 -0.36
CA TRP A 156 -17.23 9.06 -0.97
C TRP A 156 -16.42 10.35 -0.76
N ARG A 157 -17.01 11.51 -1.09
CA ARG A 157 -16.32 12.81 -0.98
C ARG A 157 -15.94 13.14 0.47
N LYS A 158 -16.88 12.94 1.40
CA LYS A 158 -16.60 13.15 2.83
C LYS A 158 -15.48 12.23 3.32
N THR A 159 -15.44 11.00 2.82
CA THR A 159 -14.39 10.04 3.18
C THR A 159 -13.02 10.47 2.65
N ILE A 160 -12.94 11.00 1.42
CA ILE A 160 -11.70 11.58 0.88
C ILE A 160 -11.24 12.76 1.75
N ASP A 161 -12.16 13.67 2.12
CA ASP A 161 -11.86 14.82 2.97
C ASP A 161 -11.33 14.36 4.35
N ASP A 162 -11.99 13.38 4.98
CA ASP A 162 -11.58 12.79 6.26
C ASP A 162 -10.20 12.09 6.17
N MET A 163 -9.93 11.41 5.04
CA MET A 163 -8.64 10.75 4.79
C MET A 163 -7.52 11.77 4.63
N GLN A 164 -7.76 12.84 3.86
CA GLN A 164 -6.78 13.89 3.68
C GLN A 164 -6.46 14.58 5.02
N GLU A 165 -7.46 14.78 5.89
CA GLU A 165 -7.25 15.32 7.22
C GLU A 165 -6.47 14.35 8.13
N THR A 166 -6.75 13.06 8.03
CA THR A 166 -5.98 12.02 8.74
C THR A 166 -4.52 11.98 8.28
N ALA A 167 -4.25 12.12 6.98
CA ALA A 167 -2.89 12.24 6.47
C ALA A 167 -2.17 13.47 7.06
N ARG A 168 -2.83 14.64 7.10
CA ARG A 168 -2.26 15.86 7.71
C ARG A 168 -1.93 15.67 9.18
N ARG A 169 -2.85 15.06 9.95
CA ARG A 169 -2.67 14.80 11.39
C ARG A 169 -1.49 13.86 11.67
N LEU A 170 -1.25 12.90 10.79
CA LEU A 170 -0.10 11.99 10.87
C LEU A 170 1.21 12.62 10.37
N GLY A 171 1.17 13.85 9.85
CA GLY A 171 2.34 14.51 9.25
C GLY A 171 2.71 13.98 7.86
N ALA A 172 1.80 13.25 7.20
CA ALA A 172 1.98 12.72 5.85
C ALA A 172 1.77 13.83 4.80
N ARG A 173 2.86 14.56 4.50
CA ARG A 173 2.82 15.80 3.69
C ARG A 173 3.01 15.58 2.19
N ASP A 174 3.42 14.39 1.78
CA ASP A 174 3.57 14.02 0.37
C ASP A 174 2.29 13.38 -0.20
N THR A 175 1.29 13.15 0.65
CA THR A 175 0.06 12.46 0.29
C THR A 175 -1.05 13.43 -0.10
N ARG A 176 -1.54 13.27 -1.33
CA ARG A 176 -2.77 13.86 -1.83
C ARG A 176 -3.77 12.77 -2.16
N VAL A 177 -4.92 12.81 -1.50
CA VAL A 177 -6.00 11.83 -1.64
C VAL A 177 -7.04 12.34 -2.63
N GLU A 178 -7.27 11.57 -3.70
CA GLU A 178 -8.29 11.85 -4.73
C GLU A 178 -9.29 10.68 -4.87
N SER A 179 -8.97 9.51 -4.34
CA SER A 179 -9.86 8.34 -4.19
C SER A 179 -9.57 7.61 -2.88
N ALA A 180 -10.62 7.02 -2.28
CA ALA A 180 -10.49 6.35 -0.98
C ALA A 180 -9.87 4.95 -1.08
N ASP A 181 -9.95 4.31 -2.24
CA ASP A 181 -9.51 2.93 -2.46
C ASP A 181 -8.11 2.82 -3.07
N GLY A 182 -7.50 3.94 -3.46
CA GLY A 182 -6.19 3.97 -4.10
C GLY A 182 -6.19 3.74 -5.60
N PHE A 183 -7.35 3.73 -6.27
CA PHE A 183 -7.43 3.59 -7.73
C PHE A 183 -6.71 4.74 -8.46
N ASP A 184 -6.36 4.55 -9.73
CA ASP A 184 -5.68 5.55 -10.55
C ASP A 184 -6.58 6.78 -10.76
N THR A 185 -6.28 7.87 -10.07
CA THR A 185 -7.04 9.12 -10.14
C THR A 185 -6.09 10.30 -10.39
N PRO A 186 -6.40 11.23 -11.31
CA PRO A 186 -5.52 12.35 -11.62
C PRO A 186 -5.12 13.14 -10.37
N GLY A 187 -3.81 13.23 -10.14
CA GLY A 187 -3.25 13.96 -9.01
C GLY A 187 -3.04 13.13 -7.74
N GLN A 188 -3.58 11.92 -7.64
CA GLN A 188 -3.36 11.04 -6.50
C GLN A 188 -1.89 10.63 -6.37
N VAL A 189 -1.28 10.96 -5.23
CA VAL A 189 0.12 10.62 -4.94
C VAL A 189 0.31 10.38 -3.45
N SER A 190 1.36 9.62 -3.12
CA SER A 190 1.94 9.49 -1.79
C SER A 190 3.45 9.26 -1.94
N SER A 191 4.14 8.89 -0.86
CA SER A 191 5.57 8.58 -0.84
C SER A 191 5.84 7.34 0.01
N ALA A 192 7.03 6.74 -0.11
CA ALA A 192 7.40 5.60 0.74
C ALA A 192 7.46 6.02 2.22
N TYR A 193 7.82 7.28 2.49
CA TYR A 193 7.79 7.85 3.84
C TYR A 193 6.36 7.90 4.40
N ASP A 194 5.43 8.53 3.69
CA ASP A 194 4.05 8.71 4.14
C ASP A 194 3.30 7.37 4.28
N LEU A 195 3.48 6.46 3.33
CA LEU A 195 2.92 5.11 3.42
C LEU A 195 3.48 4.33 4.62
N SER A 196 4.73 4.59 5.03
CA SER A 196 5.31 3.99 6.23
C SER A 196 4.73 4.59 7.51
N LEU A 197 4.40 5.89 7.53
CA LEU A 197 3.63 6.48 8.64
C LEU A 197 2.29 5.77 8.81
N PHE A 198 1.59 5.47 7.72
CA PHE A 198 0.31 4.76 7.77
C PHE A 198 0.48 3.32 8.26
N GLY A 199 1.50 2.60 7.76
CA GLY A 199 1.83 1.26 8.22
C GLY A 199 2.19 1.21 9.71
N GLN A 200 3.05 2.12 10.17
CA GLN A 200 3.45 2.22 11.58
C GLN A 200 2.24 2.54 12.46
N ALA A 201 1.46 3.57 12.13
CA ALA A 201 0.29 3.95 12.91
C ALA A 201 -0.75 2.82 12.98
N GLY A 202 -1.03 2.17 11.84
CA GLY A 202 -1.98 1.07 11.77
C GLY A 202 -1.58 -0.11 12.64
N LEU A 203 -0.30 -0.49 12.66
CA LEU A 203 0.17 -1.61 13.48
C LEU A 203 0.09 -1.37 15.00
N THR A 204 -0.16 -0.13 15.44
CA THR A 204 -0.45 0.17 16.86
C THR A 204 -1.93 0.00 17.24
N ASP A 205 -2.80 -0.20 16.25
CA ASP A 205 -4.22 -0.48 16.42
C ASP A 205 -4.44 -2.01 16.33
N PRO A 206 -4.99 -2.66 17.38
CA PRO A 206 -5.18 -4.11 17.40
C PRO A 206 -6.09 -4.64 16.29
N ASP A 207 -7.15 -3.91 15.91
CA ASP A 207 -8.08 -4.33 14.86
C ASP A 207 -7.39 -4.24 13.50
N PHE A 208 -6.68 -3.14 13.23
CA PHE A 208 -5.88 -3.01 12.00
C PHE A 208 -4.85 -4.13 11.91
N ALA A 209 -4.07 -4.35 12.98
CA ALA A 209 -3.03 -5.38 13.00
C ALA A 209 -3.62 -6.79 12.81
N HIS A 210 -4.81 -7.04 13.36
CA HIS A 210 -5.56 -8.27 13.13
C HIS A 210 -5.88 -8.44 11.64
N PHE A 211 -6.64 -7.52 11.03
CA PHE A 211 -7.03 -7.64 9.62
C PHE A 211 -5.83 -7.69 8.66
N ALA A 212 -4.78 -6.90 8.94
CA ALA A 212 -3.56 -6.87 8.15
C ALA A 212 -2.81 -8.22 8.14
N SER A 213 -2.86 -8.98 9.24
CA SER A 213 -2.18 -10.27 9.40
C SER A 213 -3.05 -11.49 9.08
N THR A 214 -4.36 -11.30 8.92
CA THR A 214 -5.30 -12.37 8.57
C THR A 214 -5.00 -12.92 7.17
N LYS A 215 -4.76 -14.24 7.10
CA LYS A 215 -4.42 -14.96 5.86
C LYS A 215 -5.65 -15.38 5.07
N TRP A 216 -6.70 -15.76 5.78
CA TRP A 216 -7.94 -16.33 5.24
C TRP A 216 -9.11 -15.87 6.09
N ALA A 217 -10.24 -15.59 5.46
CA ALA A 217 -11.50 -15.29 6.14
C ALA A 217 -12.67 -15.86 5.33
N GLU A 218 -13.75 -16.23 6.01
CA GLU A 218 -14.99 -16.66 5.38
C GLU A 218 -15.96 -15.48 5.33
N LEU A 219 -16.53 -15.19 4.17
CA LEU A 219 -17.59 -14.20 3.99
C LEU A 219 -18.91 -14.89 3.66
N PRO A 220 -20.06 -14.35 4.13
CA PRO A 220 -21.35 -14.96 3.88
C PRO A 220 -21.69 -14.97 2.38
N GLN A 221 -22.34 -16.05 1.94
CA GLN A 221 -22.81 -16.24 0.57
C GLN A 221 -24.35 -16.25 0.52
N ASP A 222 -24.93 -15.39 -0.32
CA ASP A 222 -26.35 -15.43 -0.75
C ASP A 222 -27.41 -15.51 0.38
N GLY A 223 -27.10 -15.02 1.57
CA GLY A 223 -28.03 -14.81 2.68
C GLY A 223 -28.36 -16.11 3.44
N GLY A 224 -27.73 -17.22 3.04
CA GLY A 224 -27.83 -18.52 3.66
C GLY A 224 -26.68 -18.80 4.64
N SER A 225 -26.54 -20.06 5.03
CA SER A 225 -25.42 -20.55 5.87
C SER A 225 -24.11 -20.74 5.11
N ASP A 226 -24.15 -20.62 3.78
CA ASP A 226 -22.99 -20.83 2.94
C ASP A 226 -22.03 -19.64 3.04
N ALA A 227 -20.75 -19.90 2.84
CA ALA A 227 -19.69 -18.90 2.88
C ALA A 227 -18.66 -19.16 1.79
N PHE A 228 -17.96 -18.11 1.38
CA PHE A 228 -16.81 -18.21 0.47
C PHE A 228 -15.54 -17.68 1.13
N THR A 229 -14.44 -18.35 0.85
CA THR A 229 -13.15 -18.01 1.42
C THR A 229 -12.47 -16.87 0.67
N LEU A 230 -12.11 -15.80 1.38
CA LEU A 230 -11.13 -14.81 0.92
C LEU A 230 -9.72 -15.24 1.32
N GLN A 231 -8.78 -15.17 0.36
CA GLN A 231 -7.35 -15.28 0.61
C GLN A 231 -6.71 -13.89 0.64
N ASN A 232 -5.79 -13.66 1.57
CA ASN A 232 -4.96 -12.46 1.54
C ASN A 232 -4.06 -12.44 0.30
N THR A 233 -4.10 -11.34 -0.46
CA THR A 233 -3.34 -11.15 -1.70
C THR A 233 -1.86 -10.82 -1.47
N ASN A 234 -1.45 -10.51 -0.23
CA ASN A 234 -0.04 -10.34 0.12
C ASN A 234 0.69 -11.70 0.04
N ARG A 235 1.47 -11.88 -1.02
CA ARG A 235 2.13 -13.15 -1.32
C ARG A 235 3.22 -13.52 -0.32
N LEU A 236 3.85 -12.54 0.34
CA LEU A 236 4.80 -12.82 1.43
C LEU A 236 4.08 -13.36 2.67
N LEU A 237 2.78 -13.09 2.84
CA LEU A 237 2.02 -13.56 3.99
C LEU A 237 1.50 -14.98 3.80
N VAL A 238 0.91 -15.26 2.64
CA VAL A 238 0.23 -16.54 2.36
C VAL A 238 1.09 -17.54 1.59
N GLY A 239 2.13 -17.08 0.88
CA GLY A 239 2.87 -17.90 -0.08
C GLY A 239 2.03 -18.25 -1.29
N SER A 240 2.11 -17.45 -2.35
CA SER A 240 1.33 -17.70 -3.56
C SER A 240 2.04 -17.19 -4.82
N ARG A 241 1.65 -17.72 -5.98
CA ARG A 241 2.14 -17.30 -7.32
C ARG A 241 3.68 -17.29 -7.43
N GLY A 242 4.32 -18.33 -6.91
CA GLY A 242 5.78 -18.50 -6.96
C GLY A 242 6.56 -17.75 -5.89
N VAL A 243 5.89 -16.95 -5.04
CA VAL A 243 6.52 -16.29 -3.89
C VAL A 243 6.30 -17.16 -2.65
N ARG A 244 7.38 -17.50 -1.94
CA ARG A 244 7.28 -18.22 -0.66
C ARG A 244 6.74 -17.28 0.44
N PRO A 245 6.08 -17.81 1.49
CA PRO A 245 5.84 -17.01 2.70
C PRO A 245 7.15 -16.47 3.27
N TYR A 246 7.08 -15.36 3.99
CA TYR A 246 8.19 -14.76 4.72
C TYR A 246 8.03 -15.00 6.21
N ASP A 247 9.03 -15.61 6.84
CA ASP A 247 8.95 -15.97 8.25
C ASP A 247 8.94 -14.73 9.14
N GLY A 248 7.95 -14.68 10.04
CA GLY A 248 7.70 -13.56 10.94
C GLY A 248 6.88 -12.43 10.34
N LEU A 249 6.38 -12.55 9.10
CA LEU A 249 5.56 -11.49 8.49
C LEU A 249 4.24 -11.30 9.25
N ILE A 250 3.92 -10.04 9.56
CA ILE A 250 2.69 -9.61 10.23
C ILE A 250 1.79 -8.77 9.31
N GLY A 251 2.04 -8.79 8.01
CA GLY A 251 1.14 -8.28 6.98
C GLY A 251 1.39 -6.82 6.57
N VAL A 252 0.35 -6.01 6.70
CA VAL A 252 0.10 -4.64 6.19
C VAL A 252 -0.67 -4.60 4.87
N LYS A 253 -0.08 -4.24 3.71
CA LYS A 253 -0.90 -4.09 2.49
C LYS A 253 -0.07 -4.05 1.20
N ASN A 254 -0.53 -4.75 0.18
CA ASN A 254 -0.05 -4.67 -1.21
C ASN A 254 -0.99 -3.81 -2.08
N GLY A 255 -0.48 -3.33 -3.22
CA GLY A 255 -1.24 -2.60 -4.22
C GLY A 255 -0.68 -2.78 -5.63
N TYR A 256 -1.57 -2.62 -6.62
CA TYR A 256 -1.21 -2.52 -8.02
C TYR A 256 -2.25 -1.70 -8.77
N THR A 257 -1.79 -0.78 -9.62
CA THR A 257 -2.58 -0.17 -10.69
C THR A 257 -1.68 0.03 -11.92
N THR A 258 -2.27 0.45 -13.04
CA THR A 258 -1.52 0.68 -14.27
C THR A 258 -0.51 1.82 -14.11
N HIS A 259 -0.88 2.91 -13.42
CA HIS A 259 0.03 4.05 -13.22
C HIS A 259 0.96 3.91 -12.01
N ALA A 260 0.54 3.23 -10.94
CA ALA A 260 1.39 3.03 -9.77
C ALA A 260 2.50 1.99 -9.98
N GLY A 261 2.25 0.99 -10.84
CA GLY A 261 2.99 -0.27 -10.76
C GLY A 261 2.64 -1.02 -9.47
N ASN A 262 3.52 -1.92 -9.03
CA ASN A 262 3.30 -2.64 -7.76
C ASN A 262 3.81 -1.81 -6.56
N THR A 263 3.05 -1.80 -5.48
CA THR A 263 3.42 -1.18 -4.19
C THR A 263 3.20 -2.17 -3.06
N LEU A 264 4.00 -2.07 -2.00
CA LEU A 264 3.89 -2.94 -0.83
C LEU A 264 4.34 -2.18 0.42
N ILE A 265 3.53 -2.28 1.46
CA ILE A 265 3.93 -2.04 2.84
C ILE A 265 3.92 -3.41 3.51
N ALA A 266 5.04 -3.81 4.10
CA ALA A 266 5.22 -5.11 4.72
C ALA A 266 5.91 -4.96 6.06
N ALA A 267 5.35 -5.57 7.11
CA ALA A 267 6.02 -5.65 8.41
C ALA A 267 6.33 -7.09 8.79
N ALA A 268 7.46 -7.29 9.46
CA ALA A 268 7.82 -8.59 10.02
C ALA A 268 8.41 -8.42 11.44
N ARG A 269 8.24 -9.44 12.27
CA ARG A 269 8.74 -9.48 13.64
C ARG A 269 9.61 -10.71 13.85
N ARG A 270 10.83 -10.50 14.35
CA ARG A 270 11.79 -11.54 14.75
C ARG A 270 12.46 -11.13 16.05
N ASP A 271 12.54 -12.03 17.02
CA ASP A 271 13.26 -11.82 18.29
C ASP A 271 12.92 -10.50 19.01
N GLY A 272 11.64 -10.13 19.02
CA GLY A 272 11.14 -8.90 19.66
C GLY A 272 11.35 -7.61 18.85
N ARG A 273 12.07 -7.64 17.73
CA ARG A 273 12.25 -6.50 16.82
C ARG A 273 11.24 -6.55 15.69
N THR A 274 10.64 -5.40 15.36
CA THR A 274 9.67 -5.29 14.26
C THR A 274 10.22 -4.36 13.19
N LEU A 275 10.38 -4.86 11.97
CA LEU A 275 10.78 -4.05 10.82
C LEU A 275 9.58 -3.80 9.91
N LEU A 276 9.55 -2.61 9.32
CA LEU A 276 8.61 -2.19 8.29
C LEU A 276 9.39 -1.86 7.02
N VAL A 277 9.00 -2.44 5.90
CA VAL A 277 9.50 -2.10 4.58
C VAL A 277 8.35 -1.58 3.73
N THR A 278 8.52 -0.39 3.18
CA THR A 278 7.63 0.17 2.17
C THR A 278 8.39 0.26 0.87
N LEU A 279 7.83 -0.28 -0.21
CA LEU A 279 8.45 -0.36 -1.53
C LEU A 279 7.45 0.04 -2.61
N MET A 280 7.87 0.92 -3.51
CA MET A 280 7.02 1.48 -4.56
C MET A 280 7.64 1.33 -5.95
N ASN A 281 6.87 0.75 -6.85
CA ASN A 281 7.09 0.70 -8.29
C ASN A 281 8.45 0.08 -8.68
N PRO A 282 8.68 -1.23 -8.46
CA PRO A 282 9.83 -1.94 -9.02
C PRO A 282 9.82 -1.87 -10.55
N GLN A 283 10.99 -1.61 -11.13
CA GLN A 283 11.18 -1.36 -12.57
C GLN A 283 11.65 -2.59 -13.36
N SER A 284 12.07 -3.66 -12.69
CA SER A 284 12.46 -4.94 -13.30
C SER A 284 11.96 -6.13 -12.48
N GLY A 285 12.16 -7.36 -12.94
CA GLY A 285 11.72 -8.59 -12.23
C GLY A 285 10.23 -8.96 -12.33
N GLY A 286 9.41 -8.13 -12.99
CA GLY A 286 8.02 -8.45 -13.31
C GLY A 286 7.06 -8.39 -12.10
N ARG A 287 6.01 -9.22 -12.11
CA ARG A 287 4.90 -9.14 -11.13
C ARG A 287 5.26 -9.59 -9.70
N ASN A 288 6.40 -10.26 -9.51
CA ASN A 288 6.86 -10.72 -8.21
C ASN A 288 7.92 -9.82 -7.58
N ALA A 289 8.54 -8.92 -8.36
CA ALA A 289 9.64 -8.06 -7.91
C ALA A 289 9.33 -7.30 -6.62
N VAL A 290 8.11 -6.76 -6.47
CA VAL A 290 7.72 -6.02 -5.26
C VAL A 290 7.86 -6.87 -3.99
N TYR A 291 7.60 -8.18 -4.07
CA TYR A 291 7.67 -9.10 -2.94
C TYR A 291 9.09 -9.62 -2.73
N GLU A 292 9.82 -9.90 -3.82
CA GLU A 292 11.20 -10.38 -3.78
C GLU A 292 12.13 -9.29 -3.25
N GLU A 293 12.05 -8.07 -3.78
CA GLU A 293 12.85 -6.92 -3.31
C GLU A 293 12.50 -6.54 -1.86
N THR A 294 11.22 -6.64 -1.47
CA THR A 294 10.82 -6.40 -0.08
C THR A 294 11.36 -7.46 0.87
N ARG A 295 11.41 -8.72 0.45
CA ARG A 295 12.05 -9.81 1.20
C ARG A 295 13.53 -9.52 1.41
N ASP A 296 14.24 -9.13 0.35
CA ASP A 296 15.67 -8.84 0.42
C ASP A 296 15.95 -7.67 1.37
N LEU A 297 15.13 -6.62 1.32
CA LEU A 297 15.23 -5.48 2.24
C LEU A 297 14.88 -5.84 3.69
N LEU A 298 13.90 -6.73 3.93
CA LEU A 298 13.59 -7.22 5.27
C LEU A 298 14.73 -8.08 5.81
N ASP A 299 15.28 -9.00 5.01
CA ASP A 299 16.39 -9.86 5.40
C ASP A 299 17.64 -9.03 5.72
N TRP A 300 18.00 -8.10 4.85
CA TRP A 300 19.05 -7.11 5.12
C TRP A 300 18.75 -6.30 6.39
N GLY A 301 17.52 -5.82 6.54
CA GLY A 301 17.10 -5.01 7.68
C GLY A 301 17.31 -5.71 9.01
N PHE A 302 16.99 -7.01 9.12
CA PHE A 302 17.19 -7.77 10.35
C PHE A 302 18.67 -8.01 10.67
N GLU A 303 19.50 -8.20 9.65
CA GLU A 303 20.96 -8.31 9.82
C GLU A 303 21.58 -6.96 10.25
N ALA A 304 21.10 -5.86 9.65
CA ALA A 304 21.63 -4.52 9.82
C ALA A 304 21.17 -3.84 11.13
N ALA A 305 19.90 -4.02 11.53
CA ALA A 305 19.26 -3.26 12.62
C ALA A 305 20.03 -3.21 13.95
N PRO A 306 20.71 -4.27 14.42
CA PRO A 306 21.48 -4.21 15.67
C PRO A 306 22.62 -3.19 15.66
N ARG A 307 23.14 -2.84 14.47
CA ARG A 307 24.37 -2.05 14.30
C ARG A 307 24.25 -0.91 13.30
N ALA A 308 23.15 -0.79 12.56
CA ALA A 308 22.96 0.27 11.56
C ALA A 308 22.77 1.64 12.23
N ALA A 309 23.31 2.69 11.61
CA ALA A 309 23.01 4.07 12.00
C ALA A 309 21.67 4.48 11.38
N ALA A 310 20.95 5.38 12.04
CA ALA A 310 19.72 5.93 11.48
C ALA A 310 20.05 6.97 10.40
N VAL A 311 19.47 6.83 9.21
CA VAL A 311 19.49 7.87 8.16
C VAL A 311 18.39 8.91 8.35
N GLY A 312 17.45 8.63 9.25
CA GLY A 312 16.34 9.47 9.65
C GLY A 312 15.50 8.76 10.70
N VAL A 313 14.40 9.39 11.12
CA VAL A 313 13.48 8.83 12.11
C VAL A 313 12.05 8.95 11.57
N LEU A 314 11.29 7.87 11.72
CA LEU A 314 9.85 7.86 11.53
C LEU A 314 9.18 8.13 12.89
N PRO A 315 8.61 9.32 13.11
CA PRO A 315 8.13 9.74 14.42
C PRO A 315 7.01 8.84 14.92
N THR A 316 7.11 8.37 16.16
CA THR A 316 6.01 7.63 16.80
C THR A 316 4.99 8.62 17.35
N MET A 317 3.74 8.56 16.87
CA MET A 317 2.64 9.34 17.44
C MET A 317 2.23 8.73 18.79
N ALA A 318 2.09 9.55 19.84
CA ALA A 318 1.54 9.06 21.10
C ALA A 318 0.07 8.65 20.91
N PRO A 319 -0.45 7.63 21.64
CA PRO A 319 -1.83 7.17 21.49
C PRO A 319 -2.90 8.26 21.54
N GLY A 320 -2.72 9.31 22.35
CA GLY A 320 -3.66 10.43 22.49
C GLY A 320 -3.57 11.53 21.42
N GLU A 321 -2.53 11.54 20.59
CA GLU A 321 -2.37 12.51 19.49
C GLU A 321 -3.13 12.08 18.22
N ARG A 322 -3.62 10.83 18.18
CA ARG A 322 -4.42 10.29 17.07
C ARG A 322 -5.80 10.94 16.93
N THR A 323 -6.32 11.54 18.00
CA THR A 323 -7.64 12.18 18.08
C THR A 323 -7.57 13.71 18.24
N GLY A 324 -6.36 14.29 18.34
CA GLY A 324 -6.16 15.72 18.59
C GLY A 324 -6.03 16.55 17.31
N GLU A 325 -6.27 17.86 17.42
CA GLU A 325 -6.02 18.81 16.33
C GLU A 325 -4.52 18.86 15.93
N PRO A 326 -4.20 19.15 14.66
CA PRO A 326 -2.83 19.12 14.17
C PRO A 326 -1.93 20.10 14.93
N ARG A 327 -0.87 19.59 15.57
CA ARG A 327 0.23 20.43 16.05
C ARG A 327 1.25 20.67 14.94
N PRO A 328 1.69 21.92 14.70
CA PRO A 328 2.74 22.19 13.73
C PRO A 328 4.07 21.58 14.19
N VAL A 329 4.48 20.47 13.55
CA VAL A 329 5.89 20.05 13.58
C VAL A 329 6.66 21.00 12.66
N ALA A 330 7.55 21.79 13.24
CA ALA A 330 8.32 22.80 12.51
C ALA A 330 9.40 22.14 11.64
N HIS A 331 9.10 21.92 10.36
CA HIS A 331 10.12 21.81 9.33
C HIS A 331 10.43 23.21 8.81
N ARG A 332 11.67 23.68 8.99
CA ARG A 332 12.18 24.87 8.29
C ARG A 332 12.46 24.47 6.83
N PRO A 333 11.75 25.02 5.83
CA PRO A 333 12.14 24.82 4.45
C PRO A 333 13.44 25.59 4.19
N GLY A 334 14.47 24.89 3.72
CA GLY A 334 15.68 25.51 3.22
C GLY A 334 15.35 26.48 2.09
N SER A 335 15.76 27.74 2.24
CA SER A 335 15.62 28.78 1.23
C SER A 335 16.46 28.43 -0.01
N VAL A 336 15.83 27.89 -1.04
CA VAL A 336 16.41 27.88 -2.39
C VAL A 336 15.81 29.07 -3.13
N ALA A 337 16.58 30.15 -3.22
CA ALA A 337 16.22 31.35 -3.97
C ALA A 337 16.13 31.02 -5.47
N HIS A 338 14.91 30.78 -5.97
CA HIS A 338 14.64 30.72 -7.40
C HIS A 338 14.21 32.11 -7.88
N ARG A 339 15.12 32.82 -8.57
CA ARG A 339 14.78 34.05 -9.30
C ARG A 339 13.93 33.68 -10.53
N PRO A 340 12.71 34.20 -10.70
CA PRO A 340 11.94 33.94 -11.90
C PRO A 340 12.51 34.73 -13.09
N ARG A 341 12.92 34.03 -14.15
CA ARG A 341 13.12 34.62 -15.48
C ARG A 341 11.77 34.62 -16.20
N SER A 342 11.25 35.80 -16.50
CA SER A 342 10.08 36.01 -17.35
C SER A 342 10.39 35.69 -18.81
N VAL A 343 9.60 34.82 -19.43
CA VAL A 343 9.54 34.63 -20.89
C VAL A 343 8.23 35.22 -21.39
N PRO A 344 8.19 36.07 -22.45
CA PRO A 344 6.95 36.66 -22.93
C PRO A 344 6.14 35.66 -23.76
N LEU A 345 4.85 35.48 -23.41
CA LEU A 345 3.87 34.78 -24.23
C LEU A 345 3.35 35.71 -25.34
N HIS A 346 3.48 35.30 -26.61
CA HIS A 346 2.81 35.93 -27.73
C HIS A 346 1.33 35.51 -27.80
N LYS A 347 0.44 36.50 -27.90
CA LYS A 347 -1.00 36.37 -28.12
C LYS A 347 -1.31 35.92 -29.56
N ALA A 348 -2.26 34.99 -29.71
CA ALA A 348 -3.08 34.88 -30.92
C ALA A 348 -4.50 34.38 -30.59
N GLY A 349 -5.46 35.30 -30.73
CA GLY A 349 -6.83 35.10 -31.25
C GLY A 349 -7.75 34.04 -30.64
N VAL A 350 -8.63 34.49 -29.74
CA VAL A 350 -9.93 33.85 -29.48
C VAL A 350 -10.96 34.42 -30.46
N ALA A 351 -11.66 33.55 -31.18
CA ALA A 351 -12.95 33.85 -31.78
C ALA A 351 -14.00 32.95 -31.11
N ALA A 352 -15.02 33.58 -30.54
CA ALA A 352 -16.13 32.95 -29.82
C ALA A 352 -17.41 33.08 -30.64
N GLN A 353 -18.29 32.06 -30.57
CA GLN A 353 -19.76 32.09 -30.50
C GLN A 353 -20.39 30.78 -31.03
N PRO A 354 -21.65 30.45 -30.69
CA PRO A 354 -22.29 30.43 -29.37
C PRO A 354 -23.10 29.12 -29.13
N ASP A 355 -23.67 28.99 -27.93
CA ASP A 355 -24.56 27.91 -27.49
C ASP A 355 -25.87 27.79 -28.29
N GLY A 356 -26.32 26.55 -28.49
CA GLY A 356 -27.67 26.24 -28.97
C GLY A 356 -28.00 24.75 -28.89
N GLU A 357 -29.16 24.46 -28.30
CA GLU A 357 -29.92 23.19 -28.37
C GLU A 357 -29.65 22.11 -27.32
N ARG A 358 -30.30 22.31 -26.16
CA ARG A 358 -30.99 21.22 -25.44
C ARG A 358 -32.16 20.67 -26.28
N LEU A 359 -32.44 19.38 -26.09
CA LEU A 359 -33.65 18.61 -26.42
C LEU A 359 -33.74 18.00 -27.83
N THR A 360 -33.35 16.73 -27.92
CA THR A 360 -34.02 15.56 -28.51
C THR A 360 -32.90 14.52 -28.77
N ARG A 361 -33.00 13.21 -28.53
CA ARG A 361 -34.14 12.31 -28.50
C ARG A 361 -33.69 10.99 -27.84
N TYR A 362 -34.58 10.44 -27.03
CA TYR A 362 -34.59 9.06 -26.52
C TYR A 362 -34.47 8.00 -27.64
N ARG A 363 -34.05 6.77 -27.26
CA ARG A 363 -34.00 5.48 -28.01
C ARG A 363 -32.61 5.22 -28.61
N TRP A 364 -31.87 4.15 -28.27
CA TRP A 364 -32.27 2.74 -28.22
C TRP A 364 -31.51 1.92 -27.17
N PHE A 365 -32.23 1.04 -26.48
CA PHE A 365 -31.72 -0.17 -25.80
C PHE A 365 -31.75 -1.36 -26.77
N LEU A 366 -30.76 -2.27 -26.61
CA LEU A 366 -30.69 -3.73 -26.90
C LEU A 366 -29.43 -4.18 -27.68
N PRO A 367 -28.92 -5.41 -27.42
CA PRO A 367 -27.51 -5.65 -27.11
C PRO A 367 -26.71 -6.36 -28.22
N ALA A 368 -25.40 -6.14 -28.18
CA ALA A 368 -24.39 -6.84 -28.97
C ALA A 368 -24.13 -8.26 -28.43
N ALA A 369 -24.99 -9.23 -28.77
CA ALA A 369 -24.76 -10.66 -28.50
C ALA A 369 -24.91 -11.56 -29.74
N GLY A 370 -25.03 -10.99 -30.95
CA GLY A 370 -25.25 -11.75 -32.19
C GLY A 370 -24.06 -11.90 -33.15
N ALA A 371 -22.94 -11.20 -32.93
CA ALA A 371 -21.90 -11.07 -33.96
C ALA A 371 -20.71 -12.03 -33.84
N VAL A 372 -20.56 -12.77 -32.73
CA VAL A 372 -19.41 -13.68 -32.52
C VAL A 372 -19.72 -15.13 -32.96
N GLY A 373 -20.99 -15.52 -33.01
CA GLY A 373 -21.41 -16.90 -33.36
C GLY A 373 -21.37 -17.25 -34.85
N LEU A 374 -21.38 -16.25 -35.76
CA LEU A 374 -21.50 -16.51 -37.20
C LEU A 374 -20.15 -16.70 -37.92
N ILE A 375 -19.03 -16.28 -37.32
CA ILE A 375 -17.69 -16.46 -37.92
C ILE A 375 -17.13 -17.87 -37.64
N ALA A 376 -17.49 -18.48 -36.50
CA ALA A 376 -17.00 -19.82 -36.14
C ALA A 376 -17.66 -20.95 -36.95
N VAL A 377 -18.92 -20.80 -37.38
CA VAL A 377 -19.65 -21.83 -38.13
C VAL A 377 -19.22 -21.88 -39.61
N ALA A 378 -18.83 -20.75 -40.20
CA ALA A 378 -18.32 -20.69 -41.59
C ALA A 378 -16.89 -21.27 -41.73
N GLY A 379 -16.05 -21.15 -40.69
CA GLY A 379 -14.69 -21.69 -40.66
C GLY A 379 -14.62 -23.21 -40.52
N LEU A 380 -15.54 -23.83 -39.76
CA LEU A 380 -15.54 -25.29 -39.56
C LEU A 380 -16.05 -26.05 -40.81
N GLY A 381 -17.02 -25.49 -41.52
CA GLY A 381 -17.59 -26.10 -42.74
C GLY A 381 -16.61 -26.19 -43.91
N THR A 382 -15.73 -25.19 -44.06
CA THR A 382 -14.74 -25.14 -45.15
C THR A 382 -13.56 -26.10 -44.95
N VAL A 383 -13.17 -26.36 -43.69
CA VAL A 383 -12.09 -27.31 -43.35
C VAL A 383 -12.55 -28.76 -43.52
N LEU A 384 -13.79 -29.09 -43.15
CA LEU A 384 -14.35 -30.43 -43.31
C LEU A 384 -14.66 -30.78 -44.79
N TRP A 385 -15.01 -29.79 -45.61
CA TRP A 385 -15.20 -29.96 -47.05
C TRP A 385 -13.89 -30.23 -47.81
N ARG A 386 -12.79 -29.53 -47.45
CA ARG A 386 -11.46 -29.77 -48.05
C ARG A 386 -10.89 -31.15 -47.72
N ARG A 387 -11.06 -31.64 -46.48
CA ARG A 387 -10.58 -32.98 -46.07
C ARG A 387 -11.30 -34.15 -46.76
N ARG A 388 -12.54 -33.97 -47.22
CA ARG A 388 -13.30 -35.02 -47.95
C ARG A 388 -12.94 -35.13 -49.43
N ARG A 389 -12.31 -34.10 -50.04
CA ARG A 389 -11.89 -34.13 -51.45
C ARG A 389 -10.51 -34.75 -51.68
N THR A 390 -9.60 -34.68 -50.72
CA THR A 390 -8.23 -35.22 -50.87
C THR A 390 -8.13 -36.74 -50.71
N VAL A 391 -9.20 -37.44 -50.32
CA VAL A 391 -9.22 -38.90 -50.12
C VAL A 391 -9.78 -39.64 -51.36
N ARG A 392 -10.23 -38.94 -52.40
CA ARG A 392 -10.96 -39.56 -53.52
C ARG A 392 -10.27 -39.53 -54.89
N GLU A 393 -8.99 -39.17 -54.96
CA GLU A 393 -8.20 -39.24 -56.19
C GLU A 393 -6.92 -40.07 -55.97
N SER A 394 -6.99 -41.34 -56.35
CA SER A 394 -5.83 -42.16 -56.73
C SER A 394 -6.29 -43.17 -57.77
N PRO A 395 -6.11 -42.91 -59.07
CA PRO A 395 -6.33 -43.90 -60.10
C PRO A 395 -5.05 -44.68 -60.40
N SER A 396 -5.25 -45.98 -60.45
CA SER A 396 -4.57 -47.03 -61.20
C SER A 396 -3.92 -46.62 -62.53
N GLY A 397 -2.78 -47.25 -62.84
CA GLY A 397 -2.61 -47.92 -64.15
C GLY A 397 -1.27 -47.74 -64.86
N GLY A 398 -0.50 -48.85 -64.96
CA GLY A 398 0.09 -49.29 -66.23
C GLY A 398 1.60 -49.08 -66.48
N SER A 399 2.36 -50.18 -66.41
CA SER A 399 3.32 -50.73 -67.41
C SER A 399 3.50 -49.95 -68.73
N GLU A 400 4.58 -49.96 -69.51
CA GLU A 400 5.89 -50.62 -69.61
C GLU A 400 6.56 -50.01 -70.88
N SER A 401 7.88 -50.10 -71.03
CA SER A 401 8.61 -50.56 -72.26
C SER A 401 9.88 -49.76 -72.62
N ALA A 402 10.85 -50.58 -73.08
CA ALA A 402 12.15 -50.32 -73.73
C ALA A 402 13.34 -49.91 -72.86
#